data_AF-A0A2R6LTF9-F1
#
_entry.id   AF-A0A2R6LTF9-F1
#
_cell.length_a   1.000
_cell.length_b   1.000
_cell.length_c   1.000
_cell.angle_alpha   90.00
_cell.angle_beta   90.00
_cell.angle_gamma   90.00
#
_symmetry.space_group_name_H-M   'P 1'
#
loop_
_entity.id
_entity.type
_entity.pdbx_description
1 polymer ?
#
loop_
_entity_poly.entity_id
_entity_poly.type
_entity_poly.pdbx_seq_one_letter_code
_entity_poly.pdbx_strand_id
1 'polypeptide(L)'
;MVGLLGDDEFVDALTDVEELIAEVNETLDRVEEVETEAQRAVEDADEALRAVDARLDRFDEMISLLEAEIEAVFSVGFFYFAFTQWTAGNGLLAAGLLFMGLLGASSLAVTVYKMPQVRKLRRVGRYASGRLDIDGEEDDNVTNR
;
A
#
# COMPACT_ATOMS: atom_id res chain seq x y z
N MET A 1 38.99 41.30 61.87
CA MET A 1 38.57 40.54 60.66
C MET A 1 38.49 41.55 59.55
N VAL A 2 39.64 41.80 58.92
CA VAL A 2 39.78 42.57 57.69
C VAL A 2 39.58 41.59 56.55
N GLY A 3 38.88 42.02 55.51
CA GLY A 3 38.85 41.31 54.24
C GLY A 3 37.50 41.43 53.56
N LEU A 4 37.25 42.61 52.98
CA LEU A 4 36.73 42.73 51.63
C LEU A 4 35.91 41.53 51.16
N LEU A 5 34.59 41.57 51.38
CA LEU A 5 33.67 41.18 50.31
C LEU A 5 33.85 42.27 49.24
N GLY A 6 34.98 42.20 48.53
CA GLY A 6 35.44 43.24 47.63
C GLY A 6 34.59 43.21 46.38
N ASP A 7 34.34 44.40 45.81
CA ASP A 7 33.77 44.56 44.47
C ASP A 7 34.39 43.56 43.47
N ASP A 8 35.67 43.21 43.62
CA ASP A 8 36.39 42.25 42.78
C ASP A 8 35.81 40.81 42.82
N GLU A 9 35.40 40.26 43.97
CA GLU A 9 34.83 38.89 44.05
C GLU A 9 33.40 38.83 43.48
N PHE A 10 32.65 39.93 43.59
CA PHE A 10 31.33 40.07 42.98
C PHE A 10 31.42 40.28 41.46
N VAL A 11 32.44 41.02 40.99
CA VAL A 11 32.73 41.21 39.57
C VAL A 11 33.22 39.92 38.92
N ASP A 12 34.06 39.13 39.59
CA ASP A 12 34.45 37.80 39.12
C ASP A 12 33.23 36.88 39.00
N ALA A 13 32.35 36.84 40.00
CA ALA A 13 31.13 36.05 39.94
C ALA A 13 30.16 36.50 38.82
N LEU A 14 30.09 37.81 38.54
CA LEU A 14 29.33 38.34 37.41
C LEU A 14 29.94 37.96 36.06
N THR A 15 31.28 37.95 35.98
CA THR A 15 32.03 37.57 34.78
C THR A 15 31.85 36.07 34.49
N ASP A 16 31.92 35.22 35.51
CA ASP A 16 31.65 33.77 35.41
C ASP A 16 30.21 33.49 34.92
N VAL A 17 29.24 34.27 35.39
CA VAL A 17 27.84 34.16 34.94
C VAL A 17 27.68 34.61 33.49
N GLU A 18 28.38 35.66 33.06
CA GLU A 18 28.35 36.14 31.68
C GLU A 18 28.98 35.11 30.72
N GLU A 19 30.09 34.48 31.12
CA GLU A 19 30.72 33.39 30.35
C GLU A 19 29.83 32.14 30.29
N LEU A 20 29.19 31.78 31.40
CA LEU A 20 28.22 30.66 31.42
C LEU A 20 27.00 30.94 30.52
N ILE A 21 26.47 32.17 30.52
CA ILE A 21 25.36 32.55 29.64
C ILE A 21 25.80 32.46 28.17
N ALA A 22 27.02 32.89 27.85
CA ALA A 22 27.56 32.77 26.50
C ALA A 22 27.68 31.30 26.05
N GLU A 23 28.19 30.41 26.91
CA GLU A 23 28.29 28.97 26.62
C GLU A 23 26.92 28.30 26.45
N VAL A 24 25.95 28.69 27.29
CA VAL A 24 24.56 28.20 27.18
C VAL A 24 23.93 28.65 25.87
N ASN A 25 24.12 29.92 25.46
CA ASN A 25 23.60 30.41 24.19
C ASN A 25 24.21 29.67 23.00
N GLU A 26 25.53 29.46 22.98
CA GLU A 26 26.18 28.68 21.92
C GLU A 26 25.66 27.24 21.87
N THR A 27 25.39 26.65 23.03
CA THR A 27 24.80 25.30 23.11
C THR A 27 23.37 25.28 22.57
N LEU A 28 22.56 26.29 22.87
CA LEU A 28 21.19 26.40 22.36
C LEU A 28 21.16 26.59 20.84
N ASP A 29 22.05 27.43 20.30
CA ASP A 29 22.19 27.62 18.85
C ASP A 29 22.53 26.30 18.14
N ARG A 30 23.44 25.51 18.73
CA ARG A 30 23.79 24.18 18.22
C ARG A 30 22.62 23.19 18.30
N VAL A 31 21.83 23.26 19.37
CA VAL A 31 20.64 22.40 19.52
C VAL A 31 19.57 22.76 18.48
N GLU A 32 19.35 24.05 18.21
CA GLU A 32 18.40 24.51 17.18
C GLU A 32 18.81 24.05 15.78
N GLU A 33 20.12 24.09 15.48
CA GLU A 33 20.65 23.58 14.22
C GLU A 33 20.44 22.06 14.09
N VAL A 34 20.71 21.30 15.15
CA VAL A 34 20.48 19.84 15.20
C VAL A 34 18.99 19.50 15.09
N GLU A 35 18.10 20.25 15.75
CA GLU A 35 16.65 20.07 15.65
C GLU A 35 16.17 20.28 14.22
N THR A 36 16.65 21.35 13.58
CA THR A 36 16.33 21.67 12.19
C THR A 36 16.78 20.56 11.23
N GLU A 37 17.99 20.03 11.43
CA GLU A 37 18.52 18.94 10.59
C GLU A 37 17.78 17.62 10.85
N ALA A 38 17.47 17.31 12.11
CA ALA A 38 16.65 16.14 12.45
C ALA A 38 15.25 16.22 11.81
N GLN A 39 14.64 17.41 11.80
CA GLN A 39 13.34 17.61 11.17
C GLN A 39 13.39 17.38 9.65
N ARG A 40 14.41 17.89 8.97
CA ARG A 40 14.62 17.61 7.53
C ARG A 40 14.84 16.12 7.27
N ALA A 41 15.64 15.45 8.09
CA ALA A 41 15.88 14.02 7.95
C ALA A 41 14.59 13.19 8.12
N VAL A 42 13.69 13.61 9.01
CA VAL A 42 12.38 12.96 9.17
C VAL A 42 11.48 13.19 7.95
N GLU A 43 11.44 14.40 7.40
CA GLU A 43 10.68 14.70 6.18
C GLU A 43 11.19 13.90 4.98
N ASP A 44 12.51 13.85 4.78
CA ASP A 44 13.15 13.06 3.73
C ASP A 44 12.86 11.56 3.88
N ALA A 45 12.90 11.06 5.13
CA ALA A 45 12.57 9.67 5.42
C ALA A 45 11.09 9.37 5.12
N ASP A 46 10.17 10.26 5.45
CA ASP A 46 8.73 10.09 5.16
C ASP A 46 8.45 10.09 3.65
N GLU A 47 9.11 10.97 2.88
CA GLU A 47 9.03 10.93 1.42
C GLU A 47 9.58 9.63 0.84
N ALA A 48 10.72 9.16 1.35
CA ALA A 48 11.30 7.89 0.94
C ALA A 48 10.37 6.71 1.25
N LEU A 49 9.75 6.68 2.43
CA LEU A 49 8.78 5.65 2.82
C LEU A 49 7.56 5.64 1.90
N ARG A 50 6.98 6.81 1.59
CA ARG A 50 5.87 6.92 0.63
C ARG A 50 6.27 6.40 -0.76
N ALA A 51 7.50 6.67 -1.19
CA ALA A 51 8.01 6.16 -2.46
C ALA A 51 8.20 4.63 -2.45
N VAL A 52 8.60 4.06 -1.31
CA VAL A 52 8.68 2.61 -1.11
C VAL A 52 7.29 1.98 -1.13
N ASP A 53 6.31 2.53 -0.43
CA ASP A 53 4.92 2.04 -0.44
C ASP A 53 4.36 1.99 -1.86
N ALA A 54 4.55 3.07 -2.63
CA ALA A 54 4.11 3.11 -4.04
C ALA A 54 4.84 2.09 -4.94
N ARG A 55 6.03 1.60 -4.54
CA ARG A 55 6.72 0.51 -5.25
C ARG A 55 6.18 -0.84 -4.80
N LEU A 56 5.93 -1.04 -3.51
CA LEU A 56 5.35 -2.26 -2.97
C LEU A 56 3.97 -2.53 -3.56
N ASP A 57 3.12 -1.51 -3.68
CA ASP A 57 1.81 -1.63 -4.35
C ASP A 57 1.93 -2.16 -5.79
N ARG A 58 2.97 -1.73 -6.51
CA ARG A 58 3.25 -2.21 -7.88
C ARG A 58 3.75 -3.65 -7.90
N PHE A 59 4.59 -4.02 -6.94
CA PHE A 59 5.05 -5.41 -6.80
C PHE A 59 3.90 -6.35 -6.47
N ASP A 60 2.99 -5.96 -5.57
CA ASP A 60 1.80 -6.74 -5.24
C ASP A 60 0.88 -6.93 -6.46
N GLU A 61 0.70 -5.89 -7.28
CA GLU A 61 -0.04 -5.99 -8.54
C GLU A 61 0.63 -6.98 -9.52
N MET A 62 1.96 -6.91 -9.65
CA MET A 62 2.72 -7.85 -10.49
C MET A 62 2.64 -9.29 -9.98
N ILE A 63 2.76 -9.51 -8.67
CA ILE A 63 2.66 -10.84 -8.06
C ILE A 63 1.28 -11.44 -8.32
N SER A 64 0.22 -10.64 -8.14
CA SER A 64 -1.15 -11.11 -8.40
C SER A 64 -1.38 -11.47 -9.87
N LEU A 65 -0.79 -10.72 -10.81
CA LEU A 65 -0.85 -11.05 -12.24
C LEU A 65 -0.09 -12.34 -12.55
N LEU A 66 1.12 -12.50 -12.00
CA LEU A 66 1.94 -13.68 -12.19
C LEU A 66 1.26 -14.94 -11.62
N GLU A 67 0.68 -14.84 -10.41
CA GLU A 67 -0.09 -15.91 -9.79
C GLU A 67 -1.26 -16.32 -10.67
N ALA A 68 -2.05 -15.35 -11.16
CA ALA A 68 -3.17 -15.63 -12.05
C ALA A 68 -2.74 -16.31 -13.37
N GLU A 69 -1.65 -15.86 -13.98
CA GLU A 69 -1.15 -16.46 -15.22
C GLU A 69 -0.72 -17.93 -14.99
N ILE A 70 0.03 -18.17 -13.93
CA ILE A 70 0.48 -19.52 -13.55
C ILE A 70 -0.71 -20.42 -13.25
N GLU A 71 -1.68 -19.95 -12.45
CA GLU A 71 -2.90 -20.70 -12.11
C GLU A 71 -3.74 -21.03 -13.34
N ALA A 72 -3.88 -20.07 -14.26
CA ALA A 72 -4.60 -20.28 -15.51
C ALA A 72 -3.93 -21.37 -16.36
N VAL A 73 -2.61 -21.32 -16.53
CA VAL A 73 -1.86 -22.32 -17.31
C VAL A 73 -1.97 -23.70 -16.67
N PHE A 74 -1.82 -23.81 -15.35
CA PHE A 74 -1.96 -25.09 -14.66
C PHE A 74 -3.39 -25.62 -14.74
N SER A 75 -4.41 -24.79 -14.54
CA SER A 75 -5.81 -25.19 -14.63
C SER A 75 -6.15 -25.74 -16.02
N VAL A 76 -5.75 -25.01 -17.08
CA VAL A 76 -5.91 -25.47 -18.47
C VAL A 76 -5.17 -26.77 -18.73
N GLY A 77 -3.93 -26.88 -18.25
CA GLY A 77 -3.13 -28.11 -18.36
C GLY A 77 -3.83 -29.28 -17.68
N PHE A 78 -4.31 -29.11 -16.45
CA PHE A 78 -5.03 -30.13 -15.71
C PHE A 78 -6.32 -30.58 -16.42
N PHE A 79 -7.10 -29.67 -16.99
CA PHE A 79 -8.28 -30.05 -17.77
C PHE A 79 -7.93 -30.80 -19.05
N TYR A 80 -6.89 -30.36 -19.77
CA TYR A 80 -6.41 -31.07 -20.95
C TYR A 80 -5.96 -32.50 -20.60
N PHE A 81 -5.13 -32.66 -19.57
CA PHE A 81 -4.68 -33.98 -19.13
C PHE A 81 -5.80 -34.84 -18.53
N ALA A 82 -6.77 -34.24 -17.83
CA ALA A 82 -7.94 -34.95 -17.36
C ALA A 82 -8.73 -35.55 -18.53
N PHE A 83 -8.92 -34.76 -19.59
CA PHE A 83 -9.58 -35.22 -20.80
C PHE A 83 -8.80 -36.34 -21.51
N THR A 84 -7.48 -36.20 -21.66
CA THR A 84 -6.68 -37.25 -22.29
C THR A 84 -6.65 -38.54 -21.48
N GLN A 85 -6.67 -38.47 -20.16
CA GLN A 85 -6.71 -39.65 -19.29
C GLN A 85 -8.09 -40.29 -19.23
N TRP A 86 -9.14 -39.49 -19.33
CA TRP A 86 -10.51 -39.98 -19.48
C TRP A 86 -10.65 -40.82 -20.75
N THR A 87 -10.18 -40.30 -21.90
CA THR A 87 -10.24 -41.02 -23.18
C THR A 87 -9.30 -42.23 -23.23
N ALA A 88 -8.22 -42.23 -22.43
CA ALA A 88 -7.34 -43.37 -22.24
C ALA A 88 -7.92 -44.46 -21.29
N GLY A 89 -9.12 -44.26 -20.74
CA GLY A 89 -9.78 -45.23 -19.84
C GLY A 89 -9.32 -45.16 -18.38
N ASN A 90 -8.51 -44.18 -18.01
CA ASN A 90 -7.92 -44.04 -16.69
C ASN A 90 -8.74 -43.07 -15.81
N GLY A 91 -9.98 -43.47 -15.50
CA GLY A 91 -10.99 -42.60 -14.90
C GLY A 91 -10.63 -42.01 -13.53
N LEU A 92 -9.92 -42.75 -12.68
CA LEU A 92 -9.50 -42.25 -11.36
C LEU A 92 -8.53 -41.07 -11.47
N LEU A 93 -7.52 -41.22 -12.34
CA LEU A 93 -6.52 -40.19 -12.56
C LEU A 93 -7.12 -38.99 -13.30
N ALA A 94 -8.03 -39.24 -14.26
CA ALA A 94 -8.80 -38.19 -14.90
C ALA A 94 -9.62 -37.36 -13.89
N ALA A 95 -10.30 -38.01 -12.95
CA ALA A 95 -11.07 -37.34 -11.90
C ALA A 95 -10.17 -36.51 -10.97
N GLY A 96 -9.00 -37.03 -10.58
CA GLY A 96 -8.02 -36.30 -9.77
C GLY A 96 -7.48 -35.06 -10.49
N LEU A 97 -7.13 -35.18 -11.77
CA LEU A 97 -6.67 -34.06 -12.58
C LEU A 97 -7.77 -33.01 -12.79
N LEU A 98 -9.01 -33.44 -13.04
CA LEU A 98 -10.15 -32.53 -13.18
C LEU A 98 -10.37 -31.74 -11.89
N PHE A 99 -10.28 -32.41 -10.72
CA PHE A 99 -10.38 -31.77 -9.42
C PHE A 99 -9.28 -30.72 -9.22
N MET A 100 -8.01 -31.05 -9.55
CA MET A 100 -6.90 -30.09 -9.49
C MET A 100 -7.10 -28.89 -10.43
N GLY A 101 -7.64 -29.13 -11.63
CA GLY A 101 -8.00 -28.07 -12.57
C GLY A 101 -9.05 -27.11 -12.01
N LEU A 102 -10.07 -27.65 -11.34
CA LEU A 102 -11.11 -26.87 -10.67
C LEU A 102 -10.58 -26.07 -9.48
N LEU A 103 -9.68 -26.64 -8.68
CA LEU A 103 -9.03 -25.90 -7.58
C LEU A 103 -8.25 -24.70 -8.11
N GLY A 104 -7.44 -24.88 -9.17
CA GLY A 104 -6.72 -23.78 -9.81
C GLY A 104 -7.65 -22.74 -10.43
N ALA A 105 -8.77 -23.16 -11.05
CA ALA A 105 -9.76 -22.22 -11.57
C ALA A 105 -10.47 -21.42 -10.46
N SER A 106 -10.69 -22.04 -9.29
CA SER A 106 -11.32 -21.39 -8.14
C SER A 106 -10.40 -20.35 -7.51
N SER A 107 -9.10 -20.65 -7.34
CA SER A 107 -8.15 -19.68 -6.80
C SER A 107 -7.93 -18.53 -7.77
N LEU A 108 -7.81 -18.83 -9.07
CA LEU A 108 -7.75 -17.83 -10.15
C LEU A 108 -8.91 -16.84 -10.08
N ALA A 109 -10.13 -17.31 -9.85
CA ALA A 109 -11.30 -16.45 -9.75
C ALA A 109 -11.18 -15.44 -8.59
N VAL A 110 -10.60 -15.85 -7.46
CA VAL A 110 -10.33 -14.98 -6.31
C VAL A 110 -9.20 -13.99 -6.64
N THR A 111 -8.13 -14.45 -7.28
CA THR A 111 -6.98 -13.64 -7.70
C THR A 111 -7.43 -12.53 -8.64
N VAL A 112 -8.18 -12.89 -9.69
CA VAL A 112 -8.76 -11.94 -10.65
C VAL A 112 -9.73 -10.96 -9.97
N TYR A 113 -10.55 -11.41 -9.00
CA TYR A 113 -11.46 -10.53 -8.26
C TYR A 113 -10.71 -9.47 -7.46
N LYS A 114 -9.56 -9.84 -6.87
CA LYS A 114 -8.76 -8.93 -6.05
C LYS A 114 -8.04 -7.88 -6.89
N MET A 115 -7.82 -8.09 -8.18
CA MET A 115 -7.11 -7.14 -9.04
C MET A 115 -7.80 -5.76 -9.11
N PRO A 116 -7.04 -4.65 -8.95
CA PRO A 116 -7.59 -3.29 -8.94
C PRO A 116 -8.24 -2.90 -10.27
N GLN A 117 -7.71 -3.42 -11.38
CA GLN A 117 -8.21 -3.20 -12.74
C GLN A 117 -9.65 -3.75 -12.92
N VAL A 118 -9.92 -4.94 -12.36
CA VAL A 118 -11.23 -5.59 -12.40
C VAL A 118 -12.25 -4.83 -11.54
N ARG A 119 -11.82 -4.25 -10.41
CA ARG A 119 -12.69 -3.41 -9.57
C ARG A 119 -13.16 -2.14 -10.30
N LYS A 120 -12.28 -1.50 -11.08
CA LYS A 120 -12.61 -0.33 -11.90
C LYS A 120 -13.61 -0.71 -13.01
N LEU A 121 -13.34 -1.78 -13.74
CA LEU A 121 -14.22 -2.32 -14.79
C LEU A 121 -15.62 -2.68 -14.26
N ARG A 122 -15.73 -3.35 -13.10
CA ARG A 122 -17.02 -3.67 -12.49
C ARG A 122 -17.79 -2.46 -11.99
N ARG A 123 -17.10 -1.36 -11.65
CA ARG A 123 -17.75 -0.09 -11.28
C ARG A 123 -18.38 0.59 -12.50
N VAL A 124 -17.63 0.64 -13.61
CA VAL A 124 -18.14 1.18 -14.89
C VAL A 124 -19.28 0.32 -15.43
N GLY A 125 -19.13 -1.02 -15.38
CA GLY A 125 -20.17 -1.95 -15.81
C GLY A 125 -21.48 -1.78 -15.03
N ARG A 126 -21.42 -1.62 -13.70
CA ARG A 126 -22.61 -1.36 -12.87
C ARG A 126 -23.26 0.00 -13.15
N TYR A 127 -22.46 1.02 -13.45
CA TYR A 127 -22.98 2.34 -13.83
C TYR A 127 -23.69 2.29 -15.20
N ALA A 128 -23.13 1.55 -16.17
CA ALA A 128 -23.75 1.36 -17.48
C ALA A 128 -25.01 0.49 -17.40
N SER A 129 -25.00 -0.59 -16.62
CA SER A 129 -26.18 -1.45 -16.44
C SER A 129 -27.32 -0.75 -15.70
N GLY A 130 -26.99 0.07 -14.69
CA GLY A 130 -27.99 0.86 -13.97
C GLY A 130 -28.64 1.96 -14.81
N ARG A 131 -28.01 2.38 -15.92
CA ARG A 131 -28.62 3.31 -16.88
C ARG A 131 -29.60 2.63 -17.84
N LEU A 132 -29.32 1.38 -18.20
CA LEU A 132 -30.20 0.57 -19.06
C LEU A 132 -31.50 0.15 -18.37
N ASP A 133 -31.51 0.05 -17.04
CA ASP A 133 -32.72 -0.25 -16.27
C ASP A 133 -33.67 0.96 -16.14
N ILE A 134 -33.17 2.20 -16.27
CA ILE A 134 -33.96 3.43 -16.10
C ILE A 134 -34.66 3.84 -17.41
N ASP A 135 -34.07 3.54 -18.58
CA ASP A 135 -34.68 3.84 -19.89
C ASP A 135 -35.82 2.86 -20.29
N GLY A 136 -36.15 1.88 -19.43
CA GLY A 136 -37.20 0.88 -19.66
C GLY A 136 -38.56 1.18 -19.02
N GLU A 137 -38.68 2.22 -18.17
CA GLU A 137 -39.91 2.54 -17.41
C GLU A 137 -40.64 3.81 -17.90
N GLU A 138 -40.25 4.41 -19.04
CA GLU A 138 -40.79 5.70 -19.50
C GLU A 138 -41.69 5.60 -20.76
N ASP A 139 -42.43 4.50 -20.95
CA ASP A 139 -43.33 4.34 -22.12
C ASP A 139 -44.73 3.76 -21.80
N ASP A 140 -45.26 3.99 -20.59
CA ASP A 140 -46.57 3.45 -20.19
C ASP A 140 -47.56 4.49 -19.60
N ASN A 141 -47.42 5.78 -19.94
CA ASN A 141 -48.41 6.79 -19.50
C ASN A 141 -48.70 7.90 -20.50
N VAL A 142 -49.10 7.53 -21.73
CA VAL A 142 -49.83 8.45 -22.64
C VAL A 142 -50.96 7.70 -23.36
N THR A 143 -51.98 7.26 -22.63
CA THR A 143 -53.31 6.98 -23.22
C THR A 143 -54.40 7.27 -22.20
N ASN A 144 -54.66 8.55 -21.94
CA ASN A 144 -55.98 8.97 -21.47
C ASN A 144 -56.25 10.41 -21.89
N ARG A 145 -56.76 10.59 -23.12
CA ARG A 145 -57.51 11.78 -23.51
C ARG A 145 -58.43 11.49 -24.68
#